data_AF-A0A6C0LL32-F1
#
_entry.id   AF-A0A6C0LL32-F1
#
_cell.length_a   1.000
_cell.length_b   1.000
_cell.length_c   1.000
_cell.angle_alpha   90.00
_cell.angle_beta   90.00
_cell.angle_gamma   90.00
#
_symmetry.space_group_name_H-M   'P 1'
#
loop_
_entity.id
_entity.type
_entity.pdbx_description
1 polymer ?
#
loop_
_entity_poly.entity_id
_entity_poly.type
_entity_poly.pdbx_seq_one_letter_code
_entity_poly.pdbx_strand_id
1 'polypeptide(L)'
;MELSVFAYYNTATTVMPSYPSRFKEIVFVKLDDEKVYIEATILGTGETTNIYMSYELLMRHKYLKPYYDLSRKAIGMPNLDAKYYGYEDPEKCKNDVKDASYVFVDTMYIVEDVATNTIEAKKGNSYRSFDLEKMKKEIVSQGVDIMGFDRIFKNKILYDRDEGEDFDERITAYTALVDKL
;
A
#
# COMPACT_ATOMS: atom_id res chain seq x y z
N MET A 1 -7.80 -10.86 -11.22
CA MET A 1 -6.69 -10.13 -10.58
C MET A 1 -7.23 -8.84 -10.02
N GLU A 2 -6.90 -8.54 -8.76
CA GLU A 2 -7.23 -7.29 -8.07
C GLU A 2 -5.91 -6.69 -7.55
N LEU A 3 -5.74 -5.39 -7.69
CA LEU A 3 -4.50 -4.68 -7.37
C LEU A 3 -4.86 -3.45 -6.53
N SER A 4 -4.27 -3.33 -5.34
CA SER A 4 -4.54 -2.22 -4.42
C SER A 4 -3.27 -1.82 -3.68
N VAL A 5 -3.16 -0.53 -3.34
CA VAL A 5 -2.01 0.01 -2.59
C VAL A 5 -2.51 0.80 -1.40
N PHE A 6 -1.93 0.53 -0.24
CA PHE A 6 -2.00 1.38 0.93
C PHE A 6 -0.67 2.13 1.06
N ALA A 7 -0.74 3.45 1.27
CA ALA A 7 0.46 4.23 1.50
C ALA A 7 0.28 5.22 2.64
N TYR A 8 1.29 5.33 3.49
CA TYR A 8 1.39 6.25 4.60
C TYR A 8 2.48 7.27 4.35
N TYR A 9 2.10 8.54 4.29
CA TYR A 9 2.96 9.68 3.99
C TYR A 9 3.10 10.54 5.23
N ASN A 10 4.33 10.73 5.69
CA ASN A 10 4.67 11.75 6.65
C ASN A 10 5.35 12.90 5.89
N THR A 11 4.72 14.09 5.89
CA THR A 11 5.19 15.25 5.12
C THR A 11 5.39 16.44 6.05
N ALA A 12 6.51 17.15 5.88
CA ALA A 12 6.83 18.34 6.67
C ALA A 12 6.28 19.65 6.09
N THR A 13 5.62 19.59 4.94
CA THR A 13 5.09 20.78 4.25
C THR A 13 3.86 20.45 3.42
N THR A 14 2.91 21.39 3.38
CA THR A 14 1.75 21.45 2.45
C THR A 14 2.12 21.57 0.96
N VAL A 15 3.40 21.45 0.62
CA VAL A 15 4.00 21.69 -0.70
C VAL A 15 4.50 20.38 -1.27
N MET A 16 4.01 20.06 -2.47
CA MET A 16 4.31 18.96 -3.41
C MET A 16 4.98 17.67 -2.88
N PRO A 17 4.52 16.48 -3.30
CA PRO A 17 5.20 15.21 -3.05
C PRO A 17 6.43 15.05 -3.97
N SER A 18 7.28 16.07 -4.12
CA SER A 18 8.48 15.89 -4.94
C SER A 18 9.39 14.86 -4.31
N TYR A 19 9.52 14.82 -2.98
CA TYR A 19 10.07 13.66 -2.24
C TYR A 19 9.67 13.77 -0.75
N PRO A 20 8.69 13.00 -0.25
CA PRO A 20 8.66 12.72 1.18
C PRO A 20 10.03 12.11 1.53
N SER A 21 10.72 12.67 2.53
CA SER A 21 12.06 12.16 2.91
C SER A 21 12.01 10.70 3.37
N ARG A 22 10.82 10.24 3.78
CA ARG A 22 10.52 8.85 4.12
C ARG A 22 9.02 8.59 4.03
N PHE A 23 8.57 7.50 3.41
CA PHE A 23 7.17 7.08 3.47
C PHE A 23 7.04 5.56 3.41
N LYS A 24 5.97 5.04 4.04
CA LYS A 24 5.70 3.62 4.20
C LYS A 24 4.62 3.21 3.20
N GLU A 25 4.86 2.14 2.48
CA GLU A 25 4.01 1.72 1.39
C GLU A 25 3.81 0.21 1.43
N ILE A 26 2.58 -0.24 1.23
CA ILE A 26 2.21 -1.65 1.19
C ILE A 26 1.37 -1.89 -0.07
N VAL A 27 1.91 -2.70 -0.96
CA VAL A 27 1.31 -3.10 -2.23
C VAL A 27 0.70 -4.47 -2.06
N PHE A 28 -0.53 -4.64 -2.52
CA PHE A 28 -1.22 -5.93 -2.57
C PHE A 28 -1.62 -6.25 -4.00
N VAL A 29 -1.18 -7.39 -4.52
CA VAL A 29 -1.60 -7.90 -5.84
C VAL A 29 -2.25 -9.26 -5.65
N LYS A 30 -3.58 -9.30 -5.63
CA LYS A 30 -4.35 -10.55 -5.62
C LYS A 30 -4.38 -11.12 -7.04
N LEU A 31 -3.56 -12.12 -7.29
CA LEU A 31 -3.35 -12.71 -8.62
C LEU A 31 -4.57 -13.55 -9.02
N ASP A 32 -5.06 -14.37 -8.09
CA ASP A 32 -6.23 -15.24 -8.21
C ASP A 32 -6.94 -15.35 -6.84
N ASP A 33 -7.84 -16.32 -6.65
CA ASP A 33 -8.56 -16.49 -5.38
C ASP A 33 -7.71 -17.12 -4.26
N GLU A 34 -6.57 -17.70 -4.60
CA GLU A 34 -5.72 -18.42 -3.67
C GLU A 34 -4.45 -17.66 -3.31
N LYS A 35 -3.95 -16.78 -4.19
CA LYS A 35 -2.62 -16.17 -4.09
C LYS A 35 -2.64 -14.64 -4.12
N VAL A 36 -1.89 -14.06 -3.20
CA VAL A 36 -1.61 -12.63 -3.13
C VAL A 36 -0.12 -12.38 -2.99
N TYR A 37 0.40 -11.47 -3.82
CA TYR A 37 1.72 -10.87 -3.62
C TYR A 37 1.58 -9.66 -2.71
N ILE A 38 2.49 -9.54 -1.75
CA ILE A 38 2.58 -8.39 -0.87
C ILE A 38 3.99 -7.87 -0.91
N GLU A 39 4.12 -6.56 -1.11
CA GLU A 39 5.37 -5.84 -0.95
C GLU A 39 5.17 -4.74 0.07
N ALA A 40 6.09 -4.63 1.02
CA ALA A 40 6.09 -3.59 2.01
C ALA A 40 7.45 -2.88 1.98
N THR A 41 7.40 -1.56 1.82
CA THR A 41 8.57 -0.74 1.55
C THR A 41 8.55 0.51 2.41
N ILE A 42 9.69 0.89 2.97
CA ILE A 42 9.95 2.21 3.50
C ILE A 42 10.88 2.92 2.50
N LEU A 43 10.30 3.80 1.70
CA LEU A 43 11.06 4.65 0.81
C LEU A 43 11.84 5.67 1.65
N GLY A 44 13.09 5.93 1.28
CA GLY A 44 14.03 6.75 2.06
C GLY A 44 14.99 5.95 2.96
N THR A 45 14.71 4.68 3.25
CA THR A 45 15.67 3.78 3.95
C THR A 45 16.19 2.64 3.09
N GLY A 46 15.46 2.28 2.02
CA GLY A 46 15.74 1.08 1.24
C GLY A 46 15.26 -0.21 1.93
N GLU A 47 14.54 -0.12 3.04
CA GLU A 47 13.94 -1.30 3.66
C GLU A 47 12.74 -1.75 2.83
N THR A 48 12.86 -2.95 2.25
CA THR A 48 11.84 -3.59 1.42
C THR A 48 11.74 -5.06 1.79
N THR A 49 10.53 -5.60 1.84
CA THR A 49 10.26 -7.03 1.96
C THR A 49 9.07 -7.40 1.10
N ASN A 50 9.06 -8.61 0.55
CA ASN A 50 7.93 -9.11 -0.21
C ASN A 50 7.69 -10.59 0.06
N ILE A 51 6.48 -11.04 -0.23
CA ILE A 51 6.06 -12.43 -0.06
C ILE A 51 4.92 -12.77 -1.02
N TYR A 52 4.88 -14.02 -1.47
CA TYR A 52 3.68 -14.60 -2.06
C TYR A 52 2.99 -15.43 -0.98
N MET A 53 1.84 -14.97 -0.50
CA MET A 53 1.09 -15.69 0.53
C MET A 53 -0.27 -16.16 0.01
N SER A 54 -0.88 -17.11 0.71
CA SER A 54 -2.26 -17.47 0.37
C SER A 54 -3.22 -16.36 0.77
N TYR A 55 -4.28 -16.16 -0.01
CA TYR A 55 -5.31 -15.18 0.31
C TYR A 55 -5.98 -15.48 1.66
N GLU A 56 -6.24 -16.76 1.96
CA GLU A 56 -6.75 -17.19 3.27
C GLU A 56 -5.85 -16.74 4.42
N LEU A 57 -4.53 -16.86 4.25
CA LEU A 57 -3.57 -16.44 5.28
C LEU A 57 -3.55 -14.92 5.43
N LEU A 58 -3.58 -14.15 4.33
CA LEU A 58 -3.73 -12.68 4.38
C LEU A 58 -4.98 -12.31 5.18
N MET A 59 -6.11 -12.96 4.93
CA MET A 59 -7.38 -12.66 5.60
C MET A 59 -7.40 -13.03 7.09
N ARG A 60 -6.42 -13.80 7.59
CA ARG A 60 -6.22 -14.09 9.01
C ARG A 60 -5.10 -13.27 9.64
N HIS A 61 -4.32 -12.56 8.85
CA HIS A 61 -3.12 -11.87 9.32
C HIS A 61 -3.50 -10.60 10.09
N LYS A 62 -3.12 -10.51 11.38
CA LYS A 62 -3.49 -9.39 12.28
C LYS A 62 -3.17 -8.02 11.69
N TYR A 63 -1.97 -7.83 11.15
CA TYR A 63 -1.50 -6.50 10.73
C TYR A 63 -1.73 -6.16 9.24
N LEU A 64 -1.58 -7.14 8.33
CA LEU A 64 -1.76 -6.91 6.90
C LEU A 64 -3.22 -6.82 6.47
N LYS A 65 -4.13 -7.61 7.05
CA LYS A 65 -5.55 -7.60 6.67
C LYS A 65 -6.17 -6.20 6.77
N PRO A 66 -5.99 -5.42 7.87
CA PRO A 66 -6.58 -4.08 7.94
C PRO A 66 -6.04 -3.13 6.87
N TYR A 67 -4.73 -3.15 6.57
CA TYR A 67 -4.17 -2.33 5.49
C TYR A 67 -4.69 -2.75 4.12
N TYR A 68 -4.85 -4.06 3.89
CA TYR A 68 -5.48 -4.57 2.69
C TYR A 68 -6.91 -4.05 2.55
N ASP A 69 -7.74 -4.18 3.57
CA ASP A 69 -9.13 -3.68 3.56
C ASP A 69 -9.21 -2.17 3.30
N LEU A 70 -8.32 -1.37 3.91
CA LEU A 70 -8.22 0.07 3.66
C LEU A 70 -7.82 0.38 2.21
N SER A 71 -6.81 -0.32 1.67
CA SER A 71 -6.35 -0.12 0.29
C SER A 71 -7.45 -0.37 -0.73
N ARG A 72 -8.27 -1.40 -0.51
CA ARG A 72 -9.36 -1.78 -1.42
C ARG A 72 -10.45 -0.72 -1.51
N LYS A 73 -10.64 0.11 -0.48
CA LYS A 73 -11.61 1.21 -0.50
C LYS A 73 -11.28 2.25 -1.57
N ALA A 74 -10.02 2.38 -2.00
CA ALA A 74 -9.63 3.27 -3.09
C ALA A 74 -10.14 2.80 -4.46
N ILE A 75 -10.40 1.50 -4.64
CA ILE A 75 -10.73 0.91 -5.95
C ILE A 75 -12.06 1.48 -6.44
N GLY A 76 -12.05 2.07 -7.63
CA GLY A 76 -13.25 2.61 -8.28
C GLY A 76 -13.75 3.94 -7.70
N MET A 77 -13.07 4.53 -6.71
CA MET A 77 -13.33 5.90 -6.29
C MET A 77 -12.77 6.89 -7.33
N PRO A 78 -13.46 8.02 -7.59
CA PRO A 78 -12.87 9.08 -8.42
C PRO A 78 -11.62 9.63 -7.72
N ASN A 79 -10.59 10.01 -8.49
CA ASN A 79 -9.45 10.68 -7.89
C ASN A 79 -9.86 12.01 -7.27
N LEU A 80 -9.60 12.14 -5.97
CA LEU A 80 -10.05 13.28 -5.19
C LEU A 80 -8.99 14.40 -5.11
N ASP A 81 -7.71 14.08 -5.34
CA ASP A 81 -6.63 15.05 -5.22
C ASP A 81 -5.61 14.93 -6.36
N ALA A 82 -5.50 16.02 -7.13
CA ALA A 82 -4.61 16.09 -8.27
C ALA A 82 -3.11 16.10 -7.92
N LYS A 83 -2.77 16.39 -6.67
CA LYS A 83 -1.39 16.34 -6.18
C LYS A 83 -0.89 14.90 -6.02
N TYR A 84 -1.79 13.91 -5.97
CA TYR A 84 -1.47 12.48 -5.83
C TYR A 84 -1.69 11.71 -7.13
N TYR A 85 -1.72 12.40 -8.27
CA TYR A 85 -1.55 11.78 -9.58
C TYR A 85 -0.08 11.38 -9.74
N GLY A 86 0.16 10.20 -10.31
CA GLY A 86 1.41 9.98 -11.06
C GLY A 86 1.54 11.05 -12.17
N TYR A 87 2.68 11.12 -12.83
CA TYR A 87 3.01 12.19 -13.81
C TYR A 87 2.01 12.40 -14.98
N GLU A 88 0.94 11.60 -15.09
CA GLU A 88 -0.03 11.62 -16.18
C GLU A 88 -1.48 11.47 -15.69
N ASP A 89 -2.42 11.96 -16.51
CA ASP A 89 -3.86 11.88 -16.33
C ASP A 89 -4.34 10.41 -16.29
N PRO A 90 -4.95 9.92 -15.20
CA PRO A 90 -5.42 8.54 -15.08
C PRO A 90 -6.39 8.11 -16.18
N GLU A 91 -7.19 9.04 -16.73
CA GLU A 91 -8.12 8.74 -17.83
C GLU A 91 -7.38 8.46 -19.15
N LYS A 92 -6.16 8.98 -19.31
CA LYS A 92 -5.30 8.74 -20.49
C LYS A 92 -4.46 7.46 -20.36
N CYS A 93 -4.35 6.92 -19.16
CA CYS A 93 -3.45 5.81 -18.85
C CYS A 93 -4.18 4.55 -18.38
N LYS A 94 -5.44 4.39 -18.78
CA LYS A 94 -6.21 3.14 -18.68
C LYS A 94 -5.58 2.05 -19.56
N ASN A 95 -4.42 1.56 -19.16
CA ASN A 95 -3.85 0.37 -19.77
C ASN A 95 -4.66 -0.84 -19.32
N ASP A 96 -5.04 -1.69 -20.27
CA ASP A 96 -5.61 -2.99 -19.97
C ASP A 96 -4.58 -3.77 -19.14
N VAL A 97 -4.93 -4.10 -17.89
CA VAL A 97 -4.02 -4.70 -16.90
C VAL A 97 -3.41 -6.02 -17.40
N LYS A 98 -3.97 -6.58 -18.47
CA LYS A 98 -3.52 -7.84 -19.08
C LYS A 98 -2.19 -7.76 -19.83
N ASP A 99 -1.78 -6.59 -20.35
CA ASP A 99 -0.60 -6.45 -21.23
C ASP A 99 0.40 -5.38 -20.77
N ALA A 100 0.19 -4.77 -19.61
CA ALA A 100 0.94 -3.58 -19.22
C ALA A 100 2.14 -3.91 -18.31
N SER A 101 3.36 -3.64 -18.80
CA SER A 101 4.57 -3.58 -17.95
C SER A 101 4.47 -2.48 -16.89
N TYR A 102 3.51 -1.56 -17.03
CA TYR A 102 3.23 -0.49 -16.09
C TYR A 102 1.72 -0.28 -15.89
N VAL A 103 1.28 -0.25 -14.64
CA VAL A 103 -0.12 -0.14 -14.23
C VAL A 103 -0.30 1.05 -13.30
N PHE A 104 -1.32 1.86 -13.54
CA PHE A 104 -1.82 2.82 -12.55
C PHE A 104 -2.71 2.10 -11.56
N VAL A 105 -2.35 2.19 -10.28
CA VAL A 105 -3.05 1.53 -9.19
C VAL A 105 -3.80 2.56 -8.38
N ASP A 106 -5.08 2.31 -8.09
CA ASP A 106 -5.80 3.09 -7.10
C ASP A 106 -5.12 2.94 -5.74
N THR A 107 -4.70 4.07 -5.18
CA THR A 107 -3.93 4.11 -3.94
C THR A 107 -4.70 4.87 -2.88
N MET A 108 -4.84 4.24 -1.71
CA MET A 108 -5.29 4.92 -0.49
C MET A 108 -4.08 5.51 0.22
N TYR A 109 -4.11 6.82 0.45
CA TYR A 109 -3.08 7.54 1.18
C TYR A 109 -3.60 7.94 2.55
N ILE A 110 -2.80 7.72 3.58
CA ILE A 110 -2.91 8.45 4.84
C ILE A 110 -1.77 9.45 4.87
N VAL A 111 -2.09 10.73 5.04
CA VAL A 111 -1.16 11.84 4.97
C VAL A 111 -1.14 12.52 6.32
N GLU A 112 0.01 12.52 6.95
CA GLU A 112 0.31 13.28 8.16
C GLU A 112 1.11 14.53 7.77
N ASP A 113 0.58 15.70 8.13
CA ASP A 113 1.32 16.97 8.12
C ASP A 113 1.93 17.18 9.50
N VAL A 114 3.25 16.98 9.61
CA VAL A 114 3.96 17.13 10.90
C VAL A 114 4.10 18.58 11.37
N ALA A 115 3.89 19.57 10.49
CA ALA A 115 3.92 20.96 10.89
C ALA A 115 2.62 21.35 11.61
N THR A 116 1.50 20.73 11.24
CA THR A 116 0.17 21.02 11.81
C THR A 116 -0.38 19.90 12.70
N ASN A 117 0.28 18.74 12.75
CA ASN A 117 -0.23 17.50 13.35
C ASN A 117 -1.59 17.07 12.79
N THR A 118 -1.87 17.40 11.53
CA THR A 118 -3.11 17.00 10.86
C THR A 118 -2.91 15.66 10.17
N ILE A 119 -3.84 14.72 10.35
CA ILE A 119 -3.87 13.45 9.62
C ILE A 119 -5.15 13.39 8.78
N GLU A 120 -4.99 13.11 7.50
CA GLU A 120 -6.08 13.01 6.54
C GLU A 120 -5.93 11.79 5.62
N ALA A 121 -7.05 11.23 5.17
CA ALA A 121 -7.04 10.25 4.10
C ALA A 121 -7.15 10.96 2.75
N LYS A 122 -6.51 10.42 1.70
CA LYS A 122 -6.64 10.86 0.30
C LYS A 122 -6.72 9.66 -0.62
N LYS A 123 -7.35 9.86 -1.78
CA LYS A 123 -7.33 8.91 -2.88
C LYS A 123 -6.57 9.49 -4.07
N GLY A 124 -5.64 8.71 -4.61
CA GLY A 124 -4.90 9.03 -5.83
C GLY A 124 -4.50 7.78 -6.60
N ASN A 125 -3.40 7.86 -7.36
CA ASN A 125 -2.86 6.71 -8.08
C ASN A 125 -1.34 6.60 -7.96
N SER A 126 -0.85 5.35 -7.87
CA SER A 126 0.58 5.05 -8.00
C SER A 126 0.88 4.37 -9.33
N TYR A 127 1.99 4.75 -9.97
CA TYR A 127 2.47 4.13 -11.22
C TYR A 127 3.44 3.00 -10.87
N ARG A 128 3.12 1.76 -11.27
CA ARG A 128 3.86 0.56 -10.86
C ARG A 128 4.24 -0.29 -12.03
N SER A 129 5.41 -0.92 -11.96
CA SER A 129 5.81 -1.95 -12.91
C SER A 129 5.74 -3.33 -12.27
N PHE A 130 5.05 -4.26 -12.93
CA PHE A 130 4.96 -5.65 -12.50
C PHE A 130 5.19 -6.57 -13.70
N ASP A 131 5.96 -7.63 -13.50
CA ASP A 131 6.00 -8.76 -14.43
C ASP A 131 4.90 -9.76 -14.04
N LEU A 132 3.68 -9.49 -14.51
CA LEU A 132 2.50 -10.27 -14.14
C LEU A 132 2.61 -11.73 -14.57
N GLU A 133 3.25 -12.00 -15.71
CA GLU A 133 3.45 -13.36 -16.21
C GLU A 133 4.41 -14.16 -15.33
N LYS A 134 5.45 -13.49 -14.80
CA LYS A 134 6.31 -14.10 -13.78
C LYS A 134 5.55 -14.30 -12.47
N MET A 135 4.87 -13.28 -11.96
CA MET A 135 4.13 -13.34 -10.69
C MET A 135 3.08 -14.47 -10.67
N LYS A 136 2.38 -14.71 -11.78
CA LYS A 136 1.42 -15.82 -11.92
C LYS A 136 2.08 -17.20 -11.75
N LYS A 137 3.35 -17.35 -12.16
CA LYS A 137 4.11 -18.62 -12.08
C LYS A 137 4.77 -18.86 -10.73
N GLU A 138 4.91 -17.82 -9.90
CA GLU A 138 5.50 -17.93 -8.57
C GLU A 138 4.61 -18.77 -7.63
N ILE A 139 5.26 -19.55 -6.76
CA ILE A 139 4.62 -20.45 -5.81
C ILE A 139 4.35 -19.70 -4.50
N VAL A 140 3.25 -20.03 -3.82
CA VAL A 140 2.99 -19.52 -2.47
C VAL A 140 4.11 -19.95 -1.53
N SER A 141 4.66 -18.98 -0.82
CA SER A 141 5.75 -19.13 0.13
C SER A 141 5.38 -20.06 1.28
N GLN A 142 6.38 -20.76 1.80
CA GLN A 142 6.20 -21.76 2.86
C GLN A 142 6.44 -21.15 4.24
N GLY A 143 6.16 -21.90 5.31
CA GLY A 143 6.13 -21.39 6.68
C GLY A 143 7.39 -20.64 7.11
N VAL A 144 8.58 -21.07 6.71
CA VAL A 144 9.84 -20.39 7.07
C VAL A 144 9.97 -19.00 6.43
N ASP A 145 9.55 -18.88 5.18
CA ASP A 145 9.61 -17.62 4.42
C ASP A 145 8.56 -16.65 4.96
N ILE A 146 7.36 -17.15 5.25
CA ILE A 146 6.28 -16.37 5.89
C ILE A 146 6.74 -15.85 7.24
N MET A 147 7.32 -16.71 8.09
CA MET A 147 7.86 -16.28 9.40
C MET A 147 8.97 -15.23 9.24
N GLY A 148 9.82 -15.39 8.22
CA GLY A 148 10.87 -14.43 7.90
C GLY A 148 10.30 -13.06 7.52
N PHE A 149 9.31 -13.07 6.62
CA PHE A 149 8.57 -11.89 6.21
C PHE A 149 7.88 -11.22 7.40
N ASP A 150 7.11 -11.96 8.20
CA ASP A 150 6.35 -11.43 9.35
C ASP A 150 7.27 -10.73 10.36
N ARG A 151 8.45 -11.32 10.60
CA ARG A 151 9.47 -10.74 11.48
C ARG A 151 9.99 -9.41 10.93
N ILE A 152 10.32 -9.35 9.64
CA ILE A 152 10.80 -8.13 9.00
C ILE A 152 9.70 -7.07 9.00
N PHE A 153 8.50 -7.44 8.57
CA PHE A 153 7.35 -6.56 8.53
C PHE A 153 7.06 -5.96 9.91
N LYS A 154 6.97 -6.80 10.96
CA LYS A 154 6.68 -6.34 12.32
C LYS A 154 7.79 -5.44 12.89
N ASN A 155 9.05 -5.84 12.75
CA ASN A 155 10.16 -5.20 13.46
C ASN A 155 10.70 -3.96 12.74
N LYS A 156 10.50 -3.85 11.42
CA LYS A 156 11.10 -2.79 10.62
C LYS A 156 10.06 -1.88 9.96
N ILE A 157 8.94 -2.44 9.53
CA ILE A 157 8.00 -1.72 8.68
C ILE A 157 6.76 -1.25 9.44
N LEU A 158 6.17 -2.11 10.26
CA LEU A 158 4.89 -1.86 10.90
C LEU A 158 4.92 -0.61 11.81
N TYR A 159 6.00 -0.45 12.57
CA TYR A 159 6.16 0.60 13.58
C TYR A 159 7.29 1.59 13.27
N ASP A 160 7.77 1.66 12.02
CA ASP A 160 8.91 2.47 11.55
C ASP A 160 9.26 3.70 12.41
N ARG A 161 8.35 4.69 12.50
CA ARG A 161 8.47 5.89 13.36
C ARG A 161 7.39 5.97 14.43
N ASP A 162 6.62 4.90 14.56
CA ASP A 162 5.43 4.80 15.38
C ASP A 162 5.70 3.91 16.61
N GLU A 163 6.96 3.89 17.08
CA GLU A 163 7.37 3.09 18.24
C GLU A 163 6.63 3.60 19.50
N GLY A 164 5.57 2.89 19.87
CA GLY A 164 4.70 3.24 21.00
C GLY A 164 3.23 3.49 20.63
N GLU A 165 2.91 3.57 19.35
CA GLU A 165 1.52 3.68 18.88
C GLU A 165 0.82 2.32 18.94
N ASP A 166 -0.41 2.30 19.44
CA ASP A 166 -1.23 1.10 19.40
C ASP A 166 -1.76 0.85 17.98
N PHE A 167 -1.57 -0.37 17.48
CA PHE A 167 -1.96 -0.71 16.11
C PHE A 167 -3.48 -0.64 15.91
N ASP A 168 -4.26 -1.08 16.90
CA ASP A 168 -5.71 -1.17 16.78
C ASP A 168 -6.31 0.26 16.84
N GLU A 169 -5.76 1.16 17.66
CA GLU A 169 -6.09 2.58 17.67
C GLU A 169 -5.76 3.26 16.32
N ARG A 170 -4.55 3.03 15.79
CA ARG A 170 -4.14 3.58 14.49
C ARG A 170 -5.09 3.15 13.37
N ILE A 171 -5.35 1.86 13.26
CA ILE A 171 -6.24 1.33 12.22
C ILE A 171 -7.66 1.87 12.37
N THR A 172 -8.15 2.04 13.61
CA THR A 172 -9.46 2.66 13.87
C THR A 172 -9.49 4.09 13.37
N ALA A 173 -8.46 4.90 13.66
CA ALA A 173 -8.35 6.27 13.18
C ALA A 173 -8.30 6.35 11.65
N TYR A 174 -7.47 5.51 11.01
CA TYR A 174 -7.35 5.48 9.55
C TYR A 174 -8.67 5.06 8.90
N THR A 175 -9.36 4.06 9.45
CA THR A 175 -10.68 3.62 8.96
C THR A 175 -11.68 4.76 8.99
N ALA A 176 -11.75 5.51 10.11
CA ALA A 176 -12.64 6.65 10.26
C ALA A 176 -12.31 7.82 9.32
N LEU A 177 -11.05 7.99 8.91
CA LEU A 177 -10.65 8.97 7.91
C LEU A 177 -11.05 8.52 6.50
N VAL A 178 -10.81 7.26 6.16
CA VAL A 178 -11.14 6.70 4.84
C VAL A 178 -12.65 6.64 4.62
N ASP A 179 -13.46 6.35 5.65
CA ASP A 179 -14.92 6.32 5.55
C ASP A 179 -15.57 7.69 5.31
N LYS A 180 -14.79 8.78 5.40
CA LYS A 180 -15.24 10.15 5.12
C LYS A 180 -14.90 10.62 3.70
N LEU A 181 -14.16 9.82 2.93
CA LEU A 181 -13.84 10.09 1.52
C LEU A 181 -15.00 9.74 0.61
#